data_AF-A0A9D4NQJ8-F1
#
_entry.id   AF-A0A9D4NQJ8-F1
#
_cell.length_a   1.000
_cell.length_b   1.000
_cell.length_c   1.000
_cell.angle_alpha   90.00
_cell.angle_beta   90.00
_cell.angle_gamma   90.00
#
_symmetry.space_group_name_H-M   'P 1'
#
loop_
_entity.id
_entity.type
_entity.pdbx_description
1 polymer ?
#
loop_
_entity_poly.entity_id
_entity_poly.type
_entity_poly.pdbx_seq_one_letter_code
_entity_poly.pdbx_strand_id
1 'polypeptide(L)'
;MTSNAGTCTSTKCKCNTGYIANTGNTACIAAAGYLEGTCVASSACIHTANASTCTEKICKCDSGFTANSENTTCLVNGALGGKCTAATECIKTANAGTCTSAKCACDSGFILNPAKTACLAGNTGSVSIASTWIVVIASVPLALHL
;
A
#
# COMPACT_ATOMS: atom_id res chain seq x y z
N MET A 1 -43.77 9.76 -5.38
CA MET A 1 -42.75 10.81 -5.19
C MET A 1 -41.85 10.77 -6.41
N THR A 2 -41.97 11.74 -7.31
CA THR A 2 -41.18 11.80 -8.55
C THR A 2 -39.76 12.18 -8.19
N SER A 3 -38.93 11.15 -7.95
CA SER A 3 -37.52 11.29 -7.63
C SER A 3 -36.79 11.88 -8.83
N ASN A 4 -36.33 13.13 -8.70
CA ASN A 4 -35.44 13.80 -9.65
C ASN A 4 -34.11 13.04 -9.89
N ALA A 5 -33.91 11.91 -9.20
CA ALA A 5 -32.79 10.99 -9.33
C ALA A 5 -32.93 9.99 -10.50
N GLY A 6 -34.15 9.68 -10.96
CA GLY A 6 -34.39 8.76 -12.09
C GLY A 6 -35.52 7.75 -11.87
N THR A 7 -35.60 6.76 -12.77
CA THR A 7 -36.63 5.71 -12.80
C THR A 7 -36.01 4.31 -12.76
N CYS A 8 -36.49 3.44 -11.87
CA CYS A 8 -36.06 2.04 -11.76
C CYS A 8 -37.18 1.07 -12.15
N THR A 9 -36.82 0.03 -12.89
CA THR A 9 -37.64 -1.17 -13.12
C THR A 9 -37.15 -2.31 -12.24
N SER A 10 -37.81 -3.46 -12.27
CA SER A 10 -37.47 -4.66 -11.48
C SER A 10 -36.04 -5.19 -11.71
N THR A 11 -35.37 -4.75 -12.79
CA THR A 11 -34.06 -5.27 -13.20
C THR A 11 -33.03 -4.18 -13.49
N LYS A 12 -33.42 -2.90 -13.62
CA LYS A 12 -32.49 -1.84 -14.01
C LYS A 12 -32.98 -0.45 -13.59
N CYS A 13 -32.04 0.41 -13.17
CA CYS A 13 -32.29 1.82 -12.97
C CYS A 13 -31.76 2.68 -14.13
N LYS A 14 -32.57 3.62 -14.59
CA LYS A 14 -32.16 4.73 -15.47
C LYS A 14 -32.09 5.99 -14.62
N CYS A 15 -30.87 6.38 -14.24
CA CYS A 15 -30.62 7.52 -13.36
C CYS A 15 -30.29 8.79 -14.16
N ASN A 16 -30.69 9.93 -13.61
CA ASN A 16 -30.38 11.25 -14.19
C ASN A 16 -28.91 11.62 -13.95
N THR A 17 -28.42 12.65 -14.64
CA THR A 17 -27.05 13.16 -14.45
C THR A 17 -26.76 13.46 -12.98
N GLY A 18 -25.61 12.98 -12.48
CA GLY A 18 -25.23 13.11 -11.06
C GLY A 18 -25.76 11.98 -10.16
N TYR A 19 -26.49 11.02 -10.71
CA TYR A 19 -27.01 9.86 -9.98
C TYR A 19 -26.61 8.55 -10.66
N ILE A 20 -26.54 7.49 -9.87
CA ILE A 20 -26.25 6.13 -10.33
C ILE A 20 -27.17 5.11 -9.64
N ALA A 21 -27.25 3.90 -10.20
CA ALA A 21 -27.96 2.81 -9.57
C ALA A 21 -27.22 2.35 -8.29
N ASN A 22 -27.96 2.10 -7.21
CA ASN A 22 -27.40 1.41 -6.06
C ASN A 22 -27.03 -0.05 -6.42
N THR A 23 -26.28 -0.72 -5.55
CA THR A 23 -25.82 -2.11 -5.76
C THR A 23 -26.98 -3.09 -5.99
N GLY A 24 -28.17 -2.80 -5.47
CA GLY A 24 -29.38 -3.62 -5.66
C GLY A 24 -30.21 -3.30 -6.91
N ASN A 25 -29.84 -2.30 -7.71
CA ASN A 25 -30.64 -1.81 -8.86
C ASN A 25 -32.10 -1.44 -8.49
N THR A 26 -32.34 -1.02 -7.25
CA THR A 26 -33.68 -0.66 -6.75
C THR A 26 -33.88 0.84 -6.62
N ALA A 27 -32.81 1.63 -6.59
CA ALA A 27 -32.88 3.08 -6.43
C ALA A 27 -31.72 3.79 -7.14
N CYS A 28 -31.97 5.05 -7.54
CA CYS A 28 -30.94 5.98 -7.98
C CYS A 28 -30.43 6.81 -6.80
N ILE A 29 -29.12 6.76 -6.55
CA ILE A 29 -28.43 7.46 -5.47
C ILE A 29 -27.47 8.50 -6.05
N ALA A 30 -27.22 9.58 -5.29
CA ALA A 30 -26.27 10.61 -5.71
C ALA A 30 -24.87 10.00 -5.86
N ALA A 31 -24.19 10.31 -6.97
CA ALA A 31 -22.83 9.90 -7.20
C ALA A 31 -21.86 10.83 -6.47
N ALA A 32 -20.89 10.25 -5.77
CA ALA A 32 -19.77 11.00 -5.21
C ALA A 32 -18.73 11.21 -6.31
N GLY A 33 -18.53 12.47 -6.71
CA GLY A 33 -17.63 12.84 -7.81
C GLY A 33 -16.15 12.92 -7.46
N TYR A 34 -15.73 12.55 -6.25
CA TYR A 34 -14.34 12.62 -5.79
C TYR A 34 -14.12 11.74 -4.56
N LEU A 35 -12.87 11.35 -4.30
CA LEU A 35 -12.49 10.72 -3.03
C LEU A 35 -12.67 11.72 -1.89
N GLU A 36 -13.06 11.26 -0.71
CA GLU A 36 -13.54 12.09 0.39
C GLU A 36 -14.93 12.73 0.19
N GLY A 37 -15.57 12.51 -0.96
CA GLY A 37 -16.97 12.85 -1.18
C GLY A 37 -17.92 12.04 -0.30
N THR A 38 -19.03 12.67 0.11
CA THR A 38 -20.07 11.97 0.88
C THR A 38 -20.76 10.91 0.03
N CYS A 39 -20.97 9.74 0.61
CA CYS A 39 -21.60 8.60 -0.06
C CYS A 39 -22.60 7.91 0.86
N VAL A 40 -23.55 7.21 0.23
CA VAL A 40 -24.55 6.37 0.93
C VAL A 40 -24.36 4.88 0.64
N ALA A 41 -23.61 4.54 -0.41
CA ALA A 41 -23.24 3.18 -0.77
C ALA A 41 -21.94 3.19 -1.58
N SER A 42 -21.17 2.10 -1.56
CA SER A 42 -19.90 2.00 -2.30
C SER A 42 -20.08 2.15 -3.81
N SER A 43 -21.25 1.79 -4.35
CA SER A 43 -21.57 2.05 -5.76
C SER A 43 -21.45 3.53 -6.11
N ALA A 44 -21.75 4.44 -5.18
CA ALA A 44 -21.70 5.90 -5.39
C ALA A 44 -20.30 6.44 -5.66
N CYS A 45 -19.24 5.69 -5.33
CA CYS A 45 -17.84 6.11 -5.54
C CYS A 45 -17.41 5.77 -6.97
N ILE A 46 -17.76 6.63 -7.93
CA ILE A 46 -17.72 6.31 -9.38
C ILE A 46 -16.32 6.40 -10.03
N HIS A 47 -15.32 6.95 -9.36
CA HIS A 47 -14.05 7.33 -10.00
C HIS A 47 -12.95 6.27 -10.01
N THR A 48 -13.06 5.20 -9.21
CA THR A 48 -12.08 4.11 -9.30
C THR A 48 -12.78 2.78 -9.38
N ALA A 49 -12.68 2.13 -10.55
CA ALA A 49 -13.28 0.83 -10.80
C ALA A 49 -12.84 -0.17 -9.71
N ASN A 50 -13.74 -0.45 -8.77
CA ASN A 50 -13.62 -1.46 -7.71
C ASN A 50 -12.43 -1.26 -6.74
N ALA A 51 -11.93 -0.04 -6.59
CA ALA A 51 -10.82 0.25 -5.65
C ALA A 51 -11.16 1.35 -4.64
N SER A 52 -12.44 1.71 -4.52
CA SER A 52 -12.93 2.65 -3.51
C SER A 52 -14.27 2.19 -2.94
N THR A 53 -14.42 2.27 -1.63
CA THR A 53 -15.64 1.93 -0.90
C THR A 53 -16.16 3.09 -0.07
N CYS A 54 -17.46 3.05 0.21
CA CYS A 54 -18.10 4.01 1.09
C CYS A 54 -17.91 3.59 2.55
N THR A 55 -16.98 4.22 3.24
CA THR A 55 -16.66 3.94 4.65
C THR A 55 -16.92 5.20 5.46
N GLU A 56 -17.66 5.09 6.56
CA GLU A 56 -18.05 6.25 7.40
C GLU A 56 -18.79 7.35 6.60
N LYS A 57 -19.59 6.96 5.60
CA LYS A 57 -20.30 7.86 4.66
C LYS A 57 -19.36 8.68 3.77
N ILE A 58 -18.12 8.26 3.60
CA ILE A 58 -17.12 8.93 2.78
C ILE A 58 -16.49 7.92 1.82
N CYS A 59 -16.28 8.33 0.56
CA CYS A 59 -15.56 7.50 -0.41
C CYS A 59 -14.07 7.46 -0.05
N LYS A 60 -13.57 6.27 0.27
CA LYS A 60 -12.16 6.02 0.58
C LYS A 60 -11.62 4.94 -0.34
N CYS A 61 -10.31 4.95 -0.60
CA CYS A 61 -9.68 3.85 -1.32
C CYS A 61 -9.74 2.56 -0.51
N ASP A 62 -9.91 1.44 -1.20
CA ASP A 62 -9.90 0.11 -0.59
C ASP A 62 -8.52 -0.27 -0.08
N SER A 63 -8.47 -1.34 0.71
CA SER A 63 -7.21 -1.87 1.22
C SER A 63 -6.25 -2.21 0.06
N GLY A 64 -5.00 -1.76 0.19
CA GLY A 64 -3.99 -1.92 -0.85
C GLY A 64 -4.02 -0.84 -1.93
N PHE A 65 -4.88 0.18 -1.80
CA PHE A 65 -4.88 1.34 -2.67
C PHE A 65 -4.79 2.66 -1.89
N THR A 66 -4.25 3.68 -2.56
CA THR A 66 -4.07 5.04 -2.03
C THR A 66 -4.50 6.08 -3.06
N ALA A 67 -5.11 7.16 -2.61
CA ALA A 67 -5.51 8.26 -3.48
C ALA A 67 -4.28 8.86 -4.20
N ASN A 68 -4.41 9.20 -5.48
CA ASN A 68 -3.45 10.06 -6.14
C ASN A 68 -3.47 11.47 -5.53
N SER A 69 -2.49 12.30 -5.87
CA SER A 69 -2.37 13.67 -5.35
C SER A 69 -3.58 14.57 -5.64
N GLU A 70 -4.42 14.22 -6.61
CA GLU A 70 -5.61 14.97 -6.99
C GLU A 70 -6.91 14.42 -6.36
N ASN A 71 -6.84 13.34 -5.55
CA ASN A 71 -8.01 12.66 -4.97
C ASN A 71 -9.06 12.20 -6.02
N THR A 72 -8.60 11.93 -7.24
CA THR A 72 -9.43 11.53 -8.38
C THR A 72 -9.35 10.05 -8.69
N THR A 73 -8.30 9.34 -8.25
CA THR A 73 -8.17 7.89 -8.49
C THR A 73 -7.45 7.21 -7.33
N CYS A 74 -7.83 5.95 -7.05
CA CYS A 74 -7.07 5.07 -6.17
C CYS A 74 -6.01 4.31 -6.96
N LEU A 75 -4.75 4.46 -6.56
CA LEU A 75 -3.58 3.81 -7.14
C LEU A 75 -3.19 2.62 -6.26
N VAL A 76 -2.66 1.55 -6.86
CA VAL A 76 -2.15 0.40 -6.12
C VAL A 76 -0.98 0.84 -5.24
N ASN A 77 -0.97 0.41 -3.99
CA ASN A 77 0.12 0.72 -3.07
C ASN A 77 1.44 0.12 -3.57
N GLY A 78 2.51 0.91 -3.50
CA GLY A 78 3.86 0.51 -3.86
C GLY A 78 4.39 -0.62 -2.99
N ALA A 79 4.92 -1.65 -3.64
CA ALA A 79 5.68 -2.72 -2.99
C ALA A 79 7.01 -2.20 -2.42
N LEU A 80 7.65 -3.01 -1.57
CA LEU A 80 8.97 -2.69 -1.02
C LEU A 80 10.00 -2.41 -2.13
N GLY A 81 10.71 -1.29 -2.00
CA GLY A 81 11.64 -0.76 -3.00
C GLY A 81 10.98 -0.09 -4.22
N GLY A 82 9.65 -0.11 -4.31
CA GLY A 82 8.86 0.63 -5.29
C GLY A 82 8.92 2.13 -5.05
N LYS A 83 8.63 2.94 -6.07
CA LYS A 83 8.65 4.41 -5.95
C LYS A 83 7.49 4.91 -5.09
N CYS A 84 7.72 5.97 -4.33
CA CYS A 84 6.70 6.67 -3.57
C CYS A 84 7.07 8.14 -3.41
N THR A 85 6.06 8.98 -3.15
CA THR A 85 6.26 10.37 -2.68
C THR A 85 5.83 10.58 -1.24
N ALA A 86 4.85 9.79 -0.78
CA ALA A 86 4.39 9.76 0.60
C ALA A 86 4.35 8.31 1.16
N ALA A 87 4.46 8.18 2.49
CA ALA A 87 4.37 6.90 3.18
C ALA A 87 3.00 6.20 2.98
N THR A 88 1.94 6.97 2.75
CA THR A 88 0.59 6.44 2.46
C THR A 88 0.57 5.61 1.19
N GLU A 89 1.39 5.93 0.19
CA GLU A 89 1.47 5.22 -1.08
C GLU A 89 2.11 3.82 -0.96
N CYS A 90 2.69 3.48 0.19
CA CYS A 90 3.39 2.21 0.38
C CYS A 90 2.49 1.15 1.00
N ILE A 91 2.73 -0.12 0.66
CA ILE A 91 2.08 -1.23 1.37
C ILE A 91 2.54 -1.20 2.83
N LYS A 92 1.57 -0.98 3.73
CA LYS A 92 1.81 -1.07 5.16
C LYS A 92 1.81 -2.53 5.58
N THR A 93 2.88 -2.94 6.23
CA THR A 93 3.01 -4.25 6.90
C THR A 93 3.45 -4.02 8.34
N ALA A 94 3.66 -5.08 9.12
CA ALA A 94 4.07 -4.94 10.52
C ALA A 94 5.37 -4.14 10.72
N ASN A 95 6.28 -4.18 9.74
CA ASN A 95 7.62 -3.57 9.83
C ASN A 95 7.99 -2.74 8.58
N ALA A 96 6.98 -2.30 7.82
CA ALA A 96 7.20 -1.53 6.61
C ALA A 96 6.04 -0.61 6.27
N GLY A 97 6.34 0.44 5.52
CA GLY A 97 5.35 1.43 5.10
C GLY A 97 5.87 2.85 5.11
N THR A 98 7.19 3.06 5.21
CA THR A 98 7.80 4.39 5.08
C THR A 98 8.17 4.67 3.64
N CYS A 99 8.15 5.95 3.26
CA CYS A 99 8.72 6.39 2.00
C CYS A 99 10.08 7.04 2.27
N THR A 100 11.16 6.29 2.03
CA THR A 100 12.54 6.74 2.27
C THR A 100 13.29 6.78 0.95
N SER A 101 13.95 7.91 0.66
CA SER A 101 14.67 8.11 -0.61
C SER A 101 13.80 7.84 -1.85
N ALA A 102 12.56 8.34 -1.82
CA ALA A 102 11.53 8.13 -2.84
C ALA A 102 11.19 6.65 -3.11
N LYS A 103 11.44 5.77 -2.13
CA LYS A 103 11.11 4.35 -2.22
C LYS A 103 10.44 3.82 -0.96
N CYS A 104 9.50 2.89 -1.14
CA CYS A 104 8.87 2.19 -0.04
C CYS A 104 9.90 1.34 0.70
N ALA A 105 10.04 1.59 2.00
CA ALA A 105 11.10 1.04 2.82
C ALA A 105 10.55 0.41 4.10
N CYS A 106 11.42 -0.34 4.76
CA CYS A 106 11.18 -0.88 6.08
C CYS A 106 11.14 0.25 7.13
N ASP A 107 10.47 -0.01 8.24
CA ASP A 107 10.48 0.89 9.38
C ASP A 107 11.87 0.88 10.04
N SER A 108 12.14 1.90 10.87
CA SER A 108 13.42 2.06 11.57
C SER A 108 13.77 0.79 12.36
N GLY A 109 15.00 0.28 12.17
CA GLY A 109 15.49 -0.94 12.82
C GLY A 109 15.18 -2.23 12.05
N PHE A 110 14.52 -2.16 10.90
CA PHE A 110 14.28 -3.30 10.03
C PHE A 110 15.00 -3.14 8.68
N ILE A 111 15.45 -4.26 8.13
CA ILE A 111 16.20 -4.33 6.88
C ILE A 111 15.40 -5.15 5.87
N LEU A 112 15.38 -4.66 4.64
CA LEU A 112 14.74 -5.35 3.53
C LEU A 112 15.49 -6.63 3.21
N ASN A 113 14.79 -7.77 3.16
CA ASN A 113 15.41 -9.03 2.76
C ASN A 113 15.89 -8.97 1.28
N PRO A 114 16.84 -9.82 0.87
CA PRO A 114 17.35 -9.82 -0.51
C PRO A 114 16.26 -10.03 -1.58
N ALA A 115 15.19 -10.76 -1.22
CA ALA A 115 14.04 -11.02 -2.08
C ALA A 115 13.07 -9.82 -2.21
N LYS A 116 13.24 -8.76 -1.40
CA LYS A 116 12.36 -7.59 -1.32
C LYS A 116 10.89 -7.92 -1.01
N THR A 117 10.66 -9.01 -0.28
CA THR A 117 9.33 -9.48 0.10
C THR A 117 8.98 -9.20 1.56
N ALA A 118 9.99 -8.97 2.41
CA ALA A 118 9.77 -8.77 3.84
C ALA A 118 10.86 -7.90 4.48
N CYS A 119 10.47 -7.22 5.56
CA CYS A 119 11.35 -6.46 6.43
C CYS A 119 11.67 -7.29 7.68
N LEU A 120 12.94 -7.64 7.83
CA LEU A 120 13.45 -8.47 8.92
C LEU A 120 14.11 -7.57 9.96
N ALA A 121 14.05 -7.94 11.23
CA ALA A 121 14.74 -7.20 12.28
C ALA A 121 16.22 -7.08 11.89
N GLY A 122 16.68 -5.84 11.76
CA GLY A 122 18.07 -5.57 11.49
C GLY A 122 18.82 -5.99 12.73
N ASN A 123 19.40 -7.18 12.72
CA ASN A 123 20.50 -7.45 13.62
C ASN A 123 21.57 -6.44 13.18
N THR A 124 21.70 -5.33 13.91
CA THR A 124 22.95 -4.59 13.98
C THR A 124 23.96 -5.56 14.60
N GLY A 125 24.34 -6.57 13.82
CA GLY A 125 25.46 -7.41 14.10
C GLY A 125 26.65 -6.48 13.99
N SER A 126 26.98 -5.84 15.12
CA SER A 126 28.35 -5.56 15.45
C SER A 126 29.07 -6.88 15.26
N VAL A 127 29.59 -7.12 14.06
CA VAL A 127 30.65 -8.09 13.88
C VAL A 127 31.81 -7.46 14.63
N SER A 128 31.87 -7.73 15.93
CA SER A 128 33.08 -7.57 16.70
C SER A 128 34.06 -8.55 16.09
N ILE A 129 34.77 -8.10 15.05
CA ILE A 129 36.04 -8.70 14.67
C ILE A 129 37.00 -8.48 15.84
N ALA A 130 36.81 -9.25 16.91
CA ALA A 130 37.85 -9.46 17.89
C ALA A 130 39.02 -10.01 17.09
N SER A 131 40.00 -9.14 16.84
CA SER A 131 41.13 -9.40 15.97
C SER A 131 41.97 -10.48 16.63
N THR A 132 41.60 -11.74 16.43
CA THR A 132 42.43 -12.87 16.80
C THR A 132 43.56 -12.89 15.80
N TRP A 133 44.68 -12.29 16.21
CA TRP A 133 45.98 -12.53 15.60
C TRP A 133 46.22 -14.04 15.69
N ILE A 134 45.86 -14.78 14.65
CA ILE A 134 46.31 -16.16 14.47
C ILE A 134 47.81 -16.05 14.21
N VAL A 135 48.60 -16.08 15.28
CA VAL A 135 50.03 -16.33 15.18
C VAL A 135 50.16 -17.78 14.77
N VAL A 136 50.21 -18.04 13.46
CA VAL A 136 50.63 -19.33 12.94
C VAL A 136 52.11 -19.44 13.26
N ILE A 137 52.44 -19.99 14.43
CA ILE A 137 53.82 -20.41 14.73
C ILE A 137 54.03 -21.63 13.84
N ALA A 138 54.49 -21.40 12.60
CA ALA A 138 55.05 -22.44 11.77
C ALA A 138 56.33 -22.90 12.49
N SER A 139 56.22 -23.95 13.29
CA SER A 139 57.35 -24.69 13.82
C SER A 139 58.12 -25.25 12.63
N VAL A 140 59.18 -24.53 12.22
CA VAL A 140 60.17 -25.02 11.26
C VAL A 140 60.81 -26.27 11.87
N PRO A 141 60.69 -27.46 11.26
CA PRO A 141 61.43 -28.61 11.74
C PRO A 141 62.92 -28.37 11.48
N LEU A 142 63.70 -28.37 12.55
CA LEU A 142 65.16 -28.32 12.50
C LEU A 142 65.69 -29.58 11.82
N ALA A 143 65.84 -29.53 10.50
CA ALA A 143 66.60 -30.50 9.73
C ALA A 143 67.87 -29.82 9.24
N LEU A 144 68.98 -30.00 9.97
CA LEU A 144 70.29 -29.87 9.36
C LEU A 144 71.18 -31.03 9.83
N HIS A 145 71.43 -31.91 8.88
CA HIS A 145 72.49 -32.89 8.89
C HIS A 145 73.84 -32.19 8.84
N LEU A 146 74.78 -32.62 9.68
CA LEU A 146 76.19 -32.92 9.36
C LEU A 146 76.86 -33.54 10.60
#